data_AF-A0A7I8J062-F1
#
_entry.id   AF-A0A7I8J062-F1
#
_cell.length_a   1.000
_cell.length_b   1.000
_cell.length_c   1.000
_cell.angle_alpha   90.00
_cell.angle_beta   90.00
_cell.angle_gamma   90.00
#
_symmetry.space_group_name_H-M   'P 1'
#
loop_
_entity.id
_entity.type
_entity.pdbx_description
1 polymer ?
#
loop_
_entity_poly.entity_id
_entity_poly.type
_entity_poly.pdbx_seq_one_letter_code
_entity_poly.pdbx_strand_id
1 'polypeptide(L)' 'MKSDESVYDLFSKVVVIINKIRIFGEDIFEKIIIQFFKISLPSKFDHIIITIEQSKDLSICTQNELVGALLAHKERINR' A
#
# COMPACT_ATOMS: atom_id res chain seq x y z
N MET A 1 -7.86 8.02 -3.89
CA MET A 1 -7.20 8.44 -5.15
C MET A 1 -8.10 9.40 -5.89
N LYS A 2 -7.67 10.67 -6.06
CA LYS A 2 -8.27 11.52 -7.11
C LYS A 2 -7.91 10.96 -8.48
N SER A 3 -8.68 11.29 -9.52
CA SER A 3 -8.53 10.73 -10.88
C SER A 3 -7.10 10.87 -11.47
N ASP A 4 -6.35 11.88 -11.03
CA ASP A 4 -4.96 12.17 -11.44
C ASP A 4 -3.89 11.70 -10.45
N GLU A 5 -4.29 11.19 -9.28
CA GLU A 5 -3.34 10.85 -8.23
C GLU A 5 -2.66 9.51 -8.52
N SER A 6 -1.33 9.52 -8.66
CA SER A 6 -0.59 8.30 -8.92
C SER A 6 -0.56 7.40 -7.69
N VAL A 7 -0.39 6.09 -7.90
CA VAL A 7 -0.08 5.13 -6.82
C VAL A 7 1.14 5.60 -6.01
N TYR A 8 2.09 6.28 -6.67
CA TYR A 8 3.27 6.87 -6.03
C TYR A 8 2.94 8.06 -5.10
N ASP A 9 1.98 8.90 -5.48
CA ASP A 9 1.53 10.02 -4.63
C ASP A 9 0.80 9.51 -3.39
N LEU A 10 -0.06 8.50 -3.59
CA LEU A 10 -0.72 7.81 -2.48
C LEU A 10 0.33 7.21 -1.54
N PHE A 11 1.31 6.52 -2.10
CA PHE A 11 2.38 5.90 -1.32
C PHE A 11 3.17 6.95 -0.52
N SER A 12 3.59 8.04 -1.16
CA SER A 12 4.33 9.12 -0.50
C SER A 12 3.54 9.71 0.67
N LYS A 13 2.22 9.88 0.52
CA LYS A 13 1.34 10.33 1.60
C LYS A 13 1.28 9.33 2.75
N VAL A 14 1.18 8.04 2.45
CA VAL A 14 1.17 6.97 3.45
C VAL A 14 2.49 6.94 4.23
N VAL A 15 3.63 7.05 3.54
CA VAL A 15 4.96 7.11 4.17
C VAL A 15 5.05 8.29 5.13
N VAL A 16 4.59 9.48 4.73
CA VAL A 16 4.60 10.68 5.58
C VAL A 16 3.73 10.47 6.82
N ILE A 17 2.58 9.82 6.70
CA ILE A 17 1.70 9.50 7.83
C ILE A 17 2.36 8.50 8.77
N ILE A 18 2.93 7.41 8.25
CA ILE A 18 3.65 6.40 9.04
C ILE A 18 4.83 7.03 9.80
N ASN A 19 5.62 7.86 9.12
CA ASN A 19 6.73 8.56 9.73
C ASN A 19 6.28 9.52 10.82
N LYS A 20 5.16 10.24 10.62
CA LYS A 20 4.60 11.09 11.69
C LYS A 20 4.22 10.27 12.91
N ILE A 21 3.53 9.14 12.74
CA ILE A 21 3.09 8.29 13.84
C ILE A 21 4.29 7.73 14.61
N ARG A 22 5.34 7.30 13.90
CA ARG A 22 6.61 6.88 14.51
C ARG A 22 7.32 8.01 15.28
N ILE A 23 7.28 9.24 14.77
CA ILE A 23 7.84 10.42 15.47
C ILE A 23 7.10 10.68 16.78
N PHE A 24 5.80 10.39 16.86
CA PHE A 24 5.03 10.48 18.10
C PHE A 24 5.28 9.30 19.07
N GLY A 25 6.18 8.37 18.73
CA GLY A 25 6.51 7.22 19.57
C GLY A 25 5.53 6.06 19.47
N GLU A 26 4.56 6.14 18.55
CA GLU A 26 3.64 5.04 18.27
C GLU A 26 4.20 4.16 17.14
N ASP A 27 4.18 2.85 17.35
CA ASP A 27 4.53 1.91 16.30
C ASP A 27 3.32 1.56 15.45
N ILE A 28 3.55 1.41 14.14
CA ILE A 28 2.52 1.01 13.19
C ILE A 28 2.79 -0.42 12.77
N PHE A 29 1.79 -1.28 12.98
CA PHE A 29 1.80 -2.65 12.49
C PHE A 29 1.57 -2.68 10.98
N GLU A 30 2.25 -3.59 10.27
CA GLU A 30 2.08 -3.79 8.82
C GLU A 30 0.61 -4.02 8.44
N LYS A 31 -0.17 -4.69 9.31
CA LYS A 31 -1.60 -4.89 9.13
C LYS A 31 -2.41 -3.59 9.00
N ILE A 32 -2.03 -2.55 9.74
CA ILE A 32 -2.68 -1.23 9.67
C ILE A 32 -2.34 -0.55 8.35
N ILE A 33 -1.09 -0.66 7.89
CA ILE A 33 -0.65 -0.12 6.59
C ILE A 33 -1.48 -0.74 5.47
N ILE A 34 -1.66 -2.06 5.48
CA ILE A 34 -2.40 -2.78 4.44
C ILE A 34 -3.88 -2.39 4.45
N GLN A 35 -4.52 -2.28 5.62
CA GLN A 35 -5.88 -1.76 5.71
C GLN A 35 -5.99 -0.33 5.16
N PHE A 36 -5.01 0.51 5.45
CA PHE A 36 -4.98 1.88 4.94
C PHE A 36 -4.92 1.91 3.41
N PHE A 37 -4.09 1.05 2.81
CA PHE A 37 -4.03 0.89 1.35
C PHE A 37 -5.34 0.36 0.78
N LYS A 38 -5.98 -0.60 1.43
CA LYS A 38 -7.28 -1.16 1.03
C LYS A 38 -8.39 -0.12 1.01
N ILE A 39 -8.38 0.82 1.95
CA ILE A 39 -9.33 1.95 2.00
C ILE A 39 -8.98 3.03 0.96
N SER A 40 -7.69 3.29 0.75
CA SER A 40 -7.24 4.44 -0.05
C SER A 40 -7.11 4.17 -1.55
N LEU A 41 -6.86 2.91 -1.92
CA LEU A 41 -6.74 2.47 -3.30
C LEU A 41 -8.12 2.23 -3.93
N PRO A 42 -8.30 2.55 -5.22
CA PRO A 42 -9.50 2.17 -5.95
C PRO A 42 -9.62 0.65 -6.08
N SER A 43 -10.86 0.15 -6.15
CA SER A 43 -11.16 -1.30 -6.22
C SER A 43 -10.44 -2.07 -7.35
N LYS A 44 -9.93 -1.38 -8.39
CA LYS A 44 -9.07 -1.98 -9.41
C LYS A 44 -7.78 -2.60 -8.88
N PHE A 45 -7.33 -2.20 -7.68
CA PHE A 45 -6.16 -2.79 -7.03
C PHE A 45 -6.54 -3.85 -5.96
N ASP A 46 -7.83 -4.09 -5.72
CA ASP A 46 -8.30 -5.06 -4.70
C ASP A 46 -7.75 -6.45 -4.98
N HIS A 47 -7.77 -6.89 -6.24
CA HIS A 47 -7.21 -8.19 -6.66
C HIS A 47 -5.75 -8.35 -6.21
N ILE A 48 -4.94 -7.29 -6.27
CA ILE A 48 -3.52 -7.35 -5.91
C ILE A 48 -3.39 -7.45 -4.39
N ILE A 49 -4.15 -6.64 -3.65
CA ILE A 49 -4.17 -6.68 -2.19
C ILE A 49 -4.61 -8.06 -1.72
N ILE A 50 -5.68 -8.62 -2.29
CA ILE A 50 -6.18 -9.97 -1.99
C ILE A 50 -5.12 -11.03 -2.34
N THR A 51 -4.43 -10.89 -3.48
CA THR A 51 -3.36 -11.81 -3.86
C THR A 51 -2.20 -11.76 -2.87
N ILE A 52 -1.84 -10.58 -2.37
CA ILE A 52 -0.81 -10.40 -1.34
C ILE A 52 -1.27 -11.01 0.00
N GLU A 53 -2.51 -10.73 0.41
CA GLU A 53 -3.15 -11.30 1.61
C GLU A 53 -3.20 -12.83 1.56
N GLN A 54 -3.42 -13.42 0.38
CA GLN A 54 -3.51 -14.87 0.20
C GLN A 54 -2.16 -15.54 0.00
N SER A 55 -1.19 -14.85 -0.62
CA SER A 55 0.12 -15.44 -0.94
C SER A 55 1.14 -15.34 0.19
N LYS A 56 0.97 -14.40 1.11
CA LYS A 56 1.90 -14.18 2.23
C LYS A 56 1.15 -13.81 3.51
N ASP A 57 1.71 -14.28 4.62
CA ASP A 57 1.30 -13.83 5.94
C ASP A 57 1.53 -12.31 6.04
N LEU A 58 0.47 -11.56 6.35
CA LEU A 58 0.45 -10.09 6.34
C LEU A 58 1.37 -9.47 7.41
N SER A 59 1.82 -10.30 8.35
CA SER A 59 2.83 -9.96 9.35
C SER A 59 4.25 -9.86 8.76
N ILE A 60 4.46 -10.38 7.54
CA ILE A 60 5.76 -10.48 6.87
C ILE A 60 5.82 -9.55 5.64
N CYS A 61 4.65 -9.09 5.15
CA CYS A 61 4.60 -8.24 3.97
C CYS A 61 4.97 -6.80 4.34
N THR A 62 6.20 -6.43 4.04
CA THR A 62 6.73 -5.09 4.34
C THR A 62 6.17 -4.05 3.37
N GLN A 63 6.15 -2.79 3.82
CA GLN A 63 5.73 -1.63 3.03
C GLN A 63 6.33 -1.60 1.61
N ASN A 64 7.61 -1.95 1.47
CA ASN A 64 8.31 -1.94 0.17
C ASN A 64 7.80 -3.04 -0.78
N GLU A 65 7.44 -4.21 -0.27
CA GLU A 65 6.90 -5.30 -1.10
C GLU A 65 5.52 -4.94 -1.66
N LEU A 66 4.67 -4.33 -0.83
CA LEU A 66 3.34 -3.87 -1.25
C LEU A 66 3.46 -2.85 -2.40
N VAL A 67 4.42 -1.92 -2.29
CA VAL A 67 4.70 -0.93 -3.33
C VAL A 67 5.21 -1.56 -4.61
N GLY A 68 6.16 -2.49 -4.49
CA GLY A 68 6.70 -3.22 -5.63
C GLY A 68 5.61 -3.96 -6.40
N ALA A 69 4.70 -4.63 -5.69
CA ALA A 69 3.58 -5.33 -6.29
C ALA A 69 2.58 -4.38 -6.99
N LEU A 70 2.24 -3.25 -6.36
CA LEU A 70 1.35 -2.25 -6.95
C LEU A 70 1.95 -1.57 -8.19
N LEU A 71 3.26 -1.28 -8.17
CA LEU A 71 4.00 -0.71 -9.30
C LEU A 71 4.08 -1.69 -10.47
N ALA A 72 4.49 -2.93 -10.20
CA ALA A 72 4.57 -3.98 -11.22
C ALA A 72 3.23 -4.24 -11.90
N HIS A 73 2.13 -4.18 -11.14
CA HIS A 73 0.79 -4.32 -11.70
C HIS A 73 0.39 -3.12 -12.57
N LYS A 74 0.71 -1.89 -12.14
CA LYS A 74 0.48 -0.69 -12.96
C LYS A 74 1.26 -0.76 -14.27
N GLU A 75 2.53 -1.19 -14.25
CA GLU A 75 3.32 -1.41 -15.48
C GLU A 75 2.72 -2.48 -16.39
N ARG A 76 2.17 -3.57 -15.83
CA ARG A 76 1.49 -4.60 -16.62
C ARG A 76 0.19 -4.13 -17.26
N ILE A 77 -0.57 -3.26 -16.59
CA ILE A 77 -1.81 -2.67 -17.14
C ILE A 77 -1.49 -1.61 -18.20
N ASN A 78 -0.38 -0.89 -18.06
CA ASN A 78 0.05 0.14 -19.01
C ASN A 78 0.77 -0.43 -20.25
N ARG A 79 0.85 -1.75 -20.39
CA ARG A 79 1.48 -2.45 -21.52
C ARG A 79 0.40 -2.93 -22.49
#